data_AF-A0A9X9R2B4-F1
#
_entry.id   AF-A0A9X9R2B4-F1
#
_cell.length_a   1.000
_cell.length_b   1.000
_cell.length_c   1.000
_cell.angle_alpha   90.00
_cell.angle_beta   90.00
_cell.angle_gamma   90.00
#
_symmetry.space_group_name_H-M   'P 1'
#
loop_
_entity.id
_entity.type
_entity.pdbx_description
1 polymer ?
#
loop_
_entity_poly.entity_id
_entity_poly.type
_entity_poly.pdbx_seq_one_letter_code
_entity_poly.pdbx_strand_id
1 'polypeptide(L)'
;MSEKIYEYKDETNWFIGKMTGHNMITGWGIDCENIKRIDDLLDGIAATLDWENPKGYDVSVVRYQSHLSLITFIIDMINQETRREIKVIPHAGTILLMENGQLLAVYLPEGGVSTDAFFASSTDGFGDTLLIATRNEGKTKEFRRLFGDLGYRVENLNDYPKLPDVAETGVTFEENARLKAETISRLTGKMVLADDSGLKVDALGGLPGVWSARFSGPDATDDSNNAKLLHELAMVFDQKDRSAQFHTTLVVAAPDKDSLVVEAEWPGYIATQPKGDNGFGYDPLFIVGETGRHAAELEADEKNHLSHRGQAVRKLMEVFPIWQAKQS
;
A
#
# COMPACT_ATOMS: atom_id res chain seq x y z
N MET A 1 -13.40 33.66 13.46
CA MET A 1 -13.21 32.47 12.61
C MET A 1 -13.13 31.28 13.55
N SER A 2 -13.89 30.21 13.31
CA SER A 2 -13.83 29.00 14.14
C SER A 2 -12.43 28.38 14.01
N GLU A 3 -11.81 28.03 15.13
CA GLU A 3 -10.54 27.29 15.14
C GLU A 3 -10.72 25.96 14.39
N LYS A 4 -9.81 25.65 13.45
CA LYS A 4 -9.83 24.37 12.74
C LYS A 4 -9.39 23.26 13.69
N ILE A 5 -10.22 22.22 13.79
CA ILE A 5 -9.95 21.04 14.61
C ILE A 5 -9.57 19.88 13.68
N TYR A 6 -8.55 19.14 14.09
CA TYR A 6 -8.03 17.95 13.44
C TYR A 6 -8.35 16.73 14.30
N GLU A 7 -8.70 15.61 13.67
CA GLU A 7 -8.98 14.36 14.37
C GLU A 7 -8.38 13.19 13.60
N TYR A 8 -7.75 12.27 14.33
CA TYR A 8 -7.29 10.99 13.83
C TYR A 8 -7.81 9.88 14.75
N LYS A 9 -8.40 8.82 14.18
CA LYS A 9 -8.97 7.72 14.96
C LYS A 9 -8.87 6.40 14.21
N ASP A 10 -8.28 5.40 14.87
CA ASP A 10 -8.26 4.00 14.45
C ASP A 10 -8.65 3.07 15.63
N GLU A 11 -8.48 1.76 15.48
CA GLU A 11 -8.83 0.77 16.52
C GLU A 11 -8.05 0.96 17.84
N THR A 12 -6.81 1.45 17.77
CA THR A 12 -5.85 1.51 18.88
C THR A 12 -5.40 2.93 19.24
N ASN A 13 -5.71 3.93 18.41
CA ASN A 13 -5.28 5.32 18.57
C ASN A 13 -6.44 6.29 18.35
N TRP A 14 -6.45 7.39 19.11
CA TRP A 14 -7.40 8.49 18.93
C TRP A 14 -6.79 9.80 19.41
N PHE A 15 -6.63 10.75 18.49
CA PHE A 15 -5.99 12.05 18.72
C PHE A 15 -6.90 13.16 18.21
N ILE A 16 -6.94 14.26 18.96
CA ILE A 16 -7.66 15.47 18.59
C ILE A 16 -6.67 16.63 18.71
N GLY A 17 -6.55 17.45 17.69
CA GLY A 17 -5.54 18.49 17.64
C GLY A 17 -6.05 19.80 17.07
N LYS A 18 -5.37 20.89 17.41
CA LYS A 18 -5.56 22.21 16.79
C LYS A 18 -4.23 22.95 16.72
N MET A 19 -4.10 23.89 15.78
CA MET A 19 -2.95 24.78 15.77
C MET A 19 -3.11 25.87 16.83
N THR A 20 -2.03 26.14 17.55
CA THR A 20 -1.97 27.20 18.57
C THR A 20 -0.65 27.98 18.46
N GLY A 21 -0.28 28.75 19.50
CA GLY A 21 0.99 29.48 19.57
C GLY A 21 2.12 28.76 20.32
N HIS A 22 1.89 27.54 20.81
CA HIS A 22 2.85 26.75 21.55
C HIS A 22 2.64 25.27 21.26
N ASN A 23 3.66 24.46 21.51
CA ASN A 23 3.55 23.01 21.39
C ASN A 23 3.08 22.42 22.72
N MET A 24 2.11 21.52 22.63
CA MET A 24 1.55 20.85 23.77
C MET A 24 0.93 19.52 23.34
N ILE A 25 1.28 18.46 24.07
CA ILE A 25 0.61 17.16 23.96
C ILE A 25 0.11 16.77 25.34
N THR A 26 -1.20 16.57 25.47
CA THR A 26 -1.85 16.19 26.72
C THR A 26 -2.68 14.92 26.55
N GLY A 27 -2.88 14.15 27.61
CA GLY A 27 -3.82 13.04 27.60
C GLY A 27 -3.80 12.21 28.87
N TRP A 28 -4.76 11.30 28.99
CA TRP A 28 -4.99 10.53 30.21
C TRP A 28 -4.36 9.13 30.12
N GLY A 29 -3.53 8.78 31.10
CA GLY A 29 -2.92 7.44 31.18
C GLY A 29 -1.79 7.19 30.18
N ILE A 30 -1.19 8.26 29.66
CA ILE A 30 -0.07 8.19 28.72
C ILE A 30 1.23 8.32 29.48
N ASP A 31 2.25 7.61 29.04
CA ASP A 31 3.60 7.76 29.56
C ASP A 31 4.18 9.14 29.22
N CYS A 32 4.38 9.95 30.27
CA CYS A 32 4.88 11.32 30.17
C CYS A 32 6.28 11.38 29.54
N GLU A 33 7.12 10.37 29.72
CA GLU A 33 8.49 10.39 29.20
C GLU A 33 8.49 10.22 27.68
N ASN A 34 7.70 9.27 27.18
CA ASN A 34 7.52 9.04 25.75
C ASN A 34 6.89 10.24 25.01
N ILE A 35 5.88 10.87 25.61
CA ILE A 35 5.26 12.07 25.03
C ILE A 35 6.24 13.23 25.01
N LYS A 36 6.99 13.44 26.09
CA LYS A 36 8.01 14.49 26.14
C LYS A 36 9.07 14.31 25.04
N ARG A 37 9.51 13.08 24.77
CA ARG A 37 10.48 12.81 23.69
C ARG A 37 9.92 13.15 22.31
N ILE A 38 8.62 12.93 22.08
CA ILE A 38 7.95 13.34 20.84
C ILE A 38 7.85 14.86 20.78
N ASP A 39 7.47 15.51 21.87
CA ASP A 39 7.34 16.97 21.92
C ASP A 39 8.71 17.66 21.67
N ASP A 40 9.76 17.21 22.37
CA ASP A 40 11.14 17.70 22.19
C ASP A 40 11.64 17.50 20.74
N LEU A 41 11.26 16.41 20.08
CA LEU A 41 11.58 16.14 18.67
C LEU A 41 10.91 17.15 17.75
N LEU A 42 9.63 17.44 18.00
CA LEU A 42 8.78 18.25 17.15
C LEU A 42 8.91 19.76 17.41
N ASP A 43 9.44 20.16 18.56
CA ASP A 43 9.73 21.56 18.91
C ASP A 43 10.58 22.26 17.85
N GLY A 44 11.63 21.58 17.37
CA GLY A 44 12.49 22.10 16.30
C GLY A 44 11.84 22.13 14.91
N ILE A 45 10.67 21.48 14.75
CA ILE A 45 9.97 21.35 13.47
C ILE A 45 8.80 22.32 13.38
N ALA A 46 8.01 22.46 14.44
CA ALA A 46 6.85 23.34 14.47
C ALA A 46 7.25 24.82 14.51
N ALA A 47 8.42 25.15 15.09
CA ALA A 47 8.89 26.52 15.22
C ALA A 47 8.95 27.26 13.88
N THR A 48 8.01 28.19 13.67
CA THR A 48 8.12 29.19 12.61
C THR A 48 9.15 30.23 13.00
N LEU A 49 10.00 30.67 12.06
CA LEU A 49 10.88 31.84 12.23
C LEU A 49 10.09 33.16 12.43
N ASP A 50 8.76 33.09 12.32
CA ASP A 50 7.82 34.18 12.56
C ASP A 50 7.51 34.31 14.06
N TRP A 51 8.19 35.23 14.72
CA TRP A 51 7.99 35.55 16.14
C TRP A 51 6.71 36.36 16.40
N GLU A 52 6.11 36.97 15.36
CA GLU A 52 4.86 37.72 15.47
C GLU A 52 3.63 36.79 15.46
N ASN A 53 3.76 35.60 14.87
CA ASN A 53 2.69 34.62 14.79
C ASN A 53 3.23 33.18 14.95
N PRO A 54 3.65 32.79 16.17
CA PRO A 54 4.15 31.45 16.41
C PRO A 54 3.07 30.42 16.06
N LYS A 55 3.43 29.40 15.28
CA LYS A 55 2.55 28.28 14.94
C LYS A 55 3.03 27.02 15.66
N GLY A 56 2.39 26.72 16.78
CA GLY A 56 2.52 25.44 17.47
C GLY A 56 1.27 24.57 17.33
N TYR A 57 1.22 23.48 18.07
CA TYR A 57 0.08 22.57 18.12
C TYR A 57 -0.36 22.30 19.56
N ASP A 58 -1.65 22.10 19.75
CA ASP A 58 -2.22 21.56 20.99
C ASP A 58 -2.95 20.27 20.63
N VAL A 59 -2.42 19.14 21.11
CA VAL A 59 -2.94 17.80 20.83
C VAL A 59 -3.39 17.13 22.12
N SER A 60 -4.66 16.75 22.14
CA SER A 60 -5.28 15.88 23.14
C SER A 60 -5.27 14.43 22.64
N VAL A 61 -4.58 13.57 23.35
CA VAL A 61 -4.47 12.14 23.08
C VAL A 61 -5.48 11.40 23.94
N VAL A 62 -6.47 10.80 23.29
CA VAL A 62 -7.57 10.06 23.92
C VAL A 62 -7.23 8.57 24.02
N ARG A 63 -6.54 8.01 23.03
CA ARG A 63 -6.02 6.63 23.03
C ARG A 63 -4.69 6.57 22.29
N TYR A 64 -3.74 5.80 22.79
CA TYR A 64 -2.36 5.80 22.30
C TYR A 64 -1.71 4.42 22.35
N GLN A 65 -1.29 3.92 21.19
CA GLN A 65 -0.43 2.73 21.07
C GLN A 65 0.69 2.90 20.03
N SER A 66 0.66 3.95 19.20
CA SER A 66 1.61 4.13 18.10
C SER A 66 2.24 5.53 18.10
N HIS A 67 3.56 5.59 18.32
CA HIS A 67 4.35 6.81 18.15
C HIS A 67 4.25 7.33 16.70
N LEU A 68 4.30 6.42 15.72
CA LEU A 68 4.22 6.77 14.30
C LEU A 68 2.90 7.47 13.98
N SER A 69 1.78 6.95 14.47
CA SER A 69 0.46 7.54 14.21
C SER A 69 0.34 8.94 14.83
N LEU A 70 0.85 9.13 16.05
CA LEU A 70 0.83 10.44 16.72
C LEU A 70 1.72 11.45 16.00
N ILE A 71 2.96 11.07 15.65
CA ILE A 71 3.90 11.94 14.93
C ILE A 71 3.34 12.30 13.55
N THR A 72 2.79 11.31 12.82
CA THR A 72 2.17 11.55 11.50
C THR A 72 1.02 12.53 11.61
N PHE A 73 0.13 12.34 12.59
CA PHE A 73 -0.98 13.25 12.83
C PHE A 73 -0.53 14.69 13.07
N ILE A 74 0.47 14.92 13.93
CA ILE A 74 0.99 16.26 14.21
C ILE A 74 1.67 16.87 12.98
N ILE A 75 2.46 16.09 12.24
CA ILE A 75 3.14 16.56 11.03
C ILE A 75 2.13 16.92 9.93
N ASP A 76 1.04 16.15 9.79
CA ASP A 76 -0.03 16.47 8.84
C ASP A 76 -0.72 17.80 9.19
N MET A 77 -0.95 18.07 10.48
CA MET A 77 -1.45 19.36 10.94
C MET A 77 -0.49 20.49 10.56
N ILE A 78 0.81 20.32 10.85
CA ILE A 78 1.85 21.31 10.53
C ILE A 78 1.92 21.57 9.03
N ASN A 79 1.97 20.53 8.20
CA ASN A 79 2.05 20.64 6.75
C ASN A 79 0.86 21.42 6.17
N GLN A 80 -0.36 21.12 6.63
CA GLN A 80 -1.57 21.82 6.15
C GLN A 80 -1.57 23.33 6.47
N GLU A 81 -0.98 23.73 7.59
CA GLU A 81 -1.09 25.09 8.12
C GLU A 81 0.12 25.97 7.82
N THR A 82 1.27 25.33 7.63
CA THR A 82 2.53 26.00 7.26
C THR A 82 2.85 25.87 5.77
N ARG A 83 2.10 25.05 5.02
CA ARG A 83 2.38 24.69 3.61
C ARG A 83 3.76 24.06 3.42
N ARG A 84 4.23 23.34 4.44
CA ARG A 84 5.42 22.51 4.39
C ARG A 84 5.09 21.13 3.83
N GLU A 85 6.12 20.42 3.38
CA GLU A 85 5.99 19.07 2.82
C GLU A 85 6.90 18.10 3.60
N ILE A 86 6.74 18.08 4.92
CA ILE A 86 7.49 17.18 5.79
C ILE A 86 6.92 15.76 5.64
N LYS A 87 7.78 14.81 5.28
CA LYS A 87 7.46 13.39 5.18
C LYS A 87 7.85 12.68 6.47
N VAL A 88 6.99 11.76 6.91
CA VAL A 88 7.22 10.87 8.05
C VAL A 88 7.50 9.47 7.52
N ILE A 89 8.73 8.97 7.71
CA ILE A 89 9.18 7.70 7.12
C ILE A 89 9.64 6.75 8.24
N PRO A 90 8.97 5.61 8.46
CA PRO A 90 9.48 4.58 9.36
C PRO A 90 10.71 3.91 8.76
N HIS A 91 11.79 3.78 9.53
CA HIS A 91 13.04 3.15 9.07
C HIS A 91 13.76 2.43 10.22
N ALA A 92 13.98 1.12 10.08
CA ALA A 92 14.74 0.32 11.04
C ALA A 92 14.33 0.50 12.53
N GLY A 93 13.02 0.63 12.81
CA GLY A 93 12.50 0.88 14.16
C GLY A 93 12.58 2.34 14.64
N THR A 94 12.99 3.25 13.75
CA THR A 94 13.02 4.71 13.95
C THR A 94 11.95 5.39 13.09
N ILE A 95 11.74 6.70 13.31
CA ILE A 95 10.89 7.53 12.45
C ILE A 95 11.73 8.71 11.97
N LEU A 96 11.88 8.83 10.65
CA LEU A 96 12.61 9.90 9.99
C LEU A 96 11.64 10.99 9.56
N LEU A 97 11.98 12.25 9.87
CA LEU A 97 11.26 13.43 9.41
C LEU A 97 12.09 14.12 8.34
N MET A 98 11.58 14.18 7.11
CA MET A 98 12.34 14.66 5.95
C MET A 98 11.58 15.72 5.18
N GLU A 99 12.29 16.73 4.65
CA GLU A 99 11.70 17.76 3.80
C GLU A 99 12.73 18.16 2.73
N ASN A 100 12.32 18.27 1.46
CA ASN A 100 13.20 18.66 0.35
C ASN A 100 14.52 17.84 0.24
N GLY A 101 14.45 16.54 0.57
CA GLY A 101 15.62 15.64 0.56
C GLY A 101 16.58 15.83 1.75
N GLN A 102 16.24 16.68 2.72
CA GLN A 102 17.00 16.87 3.95
C GLN A 102 16.33 16.11 5.11
N LEU A 103 17.16 15.44 5.93
CA LEU A 103 16.72 14.85 7.19
C LEU A 103 16.62 15.94 8.25
N LEU A 104 15.41 16.22 8.72
CA LEU A 104 15.13 17.23 9.73
C LEU A 104 15.31 16.69 11.14
N ALA A 105 14.77 15.50 11.40
CA ALA A 105 14.83 14.87 12.72
C ALA A 105 14.67 13.34 12.64
N VAL A 106 15.11 12.66 13.70
CA VAL A 106 14.99 11.20 13.86
C VAL A 106 14.44 10.89 15.24
N TYR A 107 13.26 10.25 15.29
CA TYR A 107 12.77 9.65 16.52
C TYR A 107 13.45 8.30 16.75
N LEU A 108 14.05 8.13 17.93
CA LEU A 108 14.70 6.89 18.35
C LEU A 108 13.93 6.24 19.51
N PRO A 109 13.68 4.92 19.47
CA PRO A 109 13.07 4.20 20.59
C PRO A 109 13.96 4.22 21.85
N GLU A 110 13.38 3.86 23.00
CA GLU A 110 14.15 3.60 24.21
C GLU A 110 15.17 2.48 23.98
N GLY A 111 16.46 2.78 24.18
CA GLY A 111 17.58 1.86 23.89
C GLY A 111 18.26 2.07 22.54
N GLY A 112 17.73 2.97 21.69
CA GLY A 112 18.29 3.23 20.37
C GLY A 112 18.05 2.09 19.39
N VAL A 113 18.77 2.12 18.25
CA VAL A 113 18.69 1.08 17.21
C VAL A 113 20.09 0.65 16.83
N SER A 114 20.22 -0.56 16.28
CA SER A 114 21.49 -1.02 15.72
C SER A 114 21.92 -0.10 14.57
N THR A 115 23.17 0.37 14.60
CA THR A 115 23.75 1.16 13.51
C THR A 115 23.81 0.36 12.22
N ASP A 116 24.05 -0.94 12.31
CA ASP A 116 24.06 -1.82 11.14
C ASP A 116 22.65 -1.94 10.58
N ALA A 117 21.61 -2.08 11.41
CA ALA A 117 20.23 -2.11 10.93
C ALA A 117 19.77 -0.74 10.37
N PHE A 118 20.22 0.36 10.97
CA PHE A 118 19.85 1.72 10.59
C PHE A 118 20.57 2.21 9.32
N PHE A 119 21.87 1.92 9.20
CA PHE A 119 22.68 2.31 8.05
C PHE A 119 22.85 1.19 7.02
N ALA A 120 22.26 0.01 7.24
CA ALA A 120 22.25 -1.05 6.23
C ALA A 120 21.72 -0.48 4.92
N SER A 121 22.63 -0.23 3.99
CA SER A 121 22.32 -0.06 2.60
C SER A 121 21.75 -1.39 2.11
N SER A 122 20.42 -1.50 2.14
CA SER A 122 19.62 -2.53 1.49
C SER A 122 20.07 -3.99 1.70
N THR A 123 19.56 -4.65 2.74
CA THR A 123 19.25 -6.10 2.67
C THR A 123 18.03 -6.53 3.49
N ASP A 124 17.67 -5.84 4.58
CA ASP A 124 16.66 -6.35 5.53
C ASP A 124 15.35 -5.55 5.66
N GLY A 125 15.08 -4.66 4.70
CA GLY A 125 13.74 -4.10 4.41
C GLY A 125 13.53 -4.01 2.90
N PHE A 126 12.42 -3.45 2.43
CA PHE A 126 12.30 -3.17 0.99
C PHE A 126 13.43 -2.26 0.47
N GLY A 127 14.17 -1.58 1.36
CA GLY A 127 15.09 -0.49 0.99
C GLY A 127 14.30 0.67 0.38
N ASP A 128 15.00 1.59 -0.28
CA ASP A 128 14.33 2.62 -1.09
C ASP A 128 13.68 2.02 -2.34
N THR A 129 13.91 0.74 -2.65
CA THR A 129 13.57 0.12 -3.94
C THR A 129 13.04 -1.31 -3.80
N LEU A 130 11.76 -1.48 -4.09
CA LEU A 130 11.05 -2.76 -4.12
C LEU A 130 11.09 -3.39 -5.52
N LEU A 131 11.61 -4.62 -5.62
CA LEU A 131 11.54 -5.42 -6.84
C LEU A 131 10.22 -6.20 -6.91
N ILE A 132 9.41 -5.91 -7.93
CA ILE A 132 8.19 -6.65 -8.20
C ILE A 132 8.43 -7.70 -9.28
N ALA A 133 8.12 -8.95 -8.98
CA ALA A 133 8.25 -10.10 -9.89
C ALA A 133 7.17 -10.11 -10.98
N THR A 134 7.08 -9.05 -11.77
CA THR A 134 6.17 -8.93 -12.91
C THR A 134 6.85 -8.28 -14.11
N ARG A 135 6.43 -8.68 -15.32
CA ARG A 135 6.74 -7.98 -16.58
C ARG A 135 5.56 -7.16 -17.10
N ASN A 136 4.41 -7.25 -16.43
CA ASN A 136 3.20 -6.56 -16.85
C ASN A 136 3.29 -5.08 -16.44
N GLU A 137 3.37 -4.18 -17.43
CA GLU A 137 3.48 -2.74 -17.19
C GLU A 137 2.20 -2.14 -16.61
N GLY A 138 1.02 -2.70 -16.88
CA GLY A 138 -0.24 -2.29 -16.24
C GLY A 138 -0.19 -2.50 -14.72
N LYS A 139 0.21 -3.71 -14.29
CA LYS A 139 0.45 -4.01 -12.87
C LYS A 139 1.54 -3.11 -12.28
N THR A 140 2.63 -2.93 -13.02
CA THR A 140 3.76 -2.12 -12.54
C THR A 140 3.35 -0.66 -12.33
N LYS A 141 2.52 -0.10 -13.22
CA LYS A 141 2.00 1.27 -13.09
C LYS A 141 1.15 1.44 -11.83
N GLU A 142 0.28 0.47 -11.53
CA GLU A 142 -0.51 0.49 -10.30
C GLU A 142 0.37 0.42 -9.06
N PHE A 143 1.32 -0.52 -9.02
CA PHE A 143 2.23 -0.66 -7.89
C PHE A 143 3.16 0.54 -7.70
N ARG A 144 3.69 1.12 -8.79
CA ARG A 144 4.50 2.35 -8.73
C ARG A 144 3.74 3.49 -8.05
N ARG A 145 2.44 3.60 -8.30
CA ARG A 145 1.59 4.62 -7.66
C ARG A 145 1.35 4.28 -6.19
N LEU A 146 0.87 3.05 -5.90
CA LEU A 146 0.60 2.60 -4.52
C LEU A 146 1.82 2.70 -3.59
N PHE A 147 2.98 2.23 -4.04
CA PHE A 147 4.21 2.24 -3.25
C PHE A 147 4.94 3.58 -3.32
N GLY A 148 4.76 4.36 -4.39
CA GLY A 148 5.30 5.71 -4.50
C GLY A 148 4.70 6.67 -3.47
N ASP A 149 3.40 6.57 -3.21
CA ASP A 149 2.71 7.32 -2.15
C ASP A 149 3.26 6.96 -0.75
N LEU A 150 3.78 5.74 -0.60
CA LEU A 150 4.45 5.25 0.61
C LEU A 150 5.96 5.55 0.64
N GLY A 151 6.51 6.22 -0.38
CA GLY A 151 7.91 6.62 -0.46
C GLY A 151 8.87 5.58 -1.05
N TYR A 152 8.38 4.47 -1.60
CA TYR A 152 9.22 3.44 -2.21
C TYR A 152 9.35 3.61 -3.73
N ARG A 153 10.54 3.35 -4.26
CA ARG A 153 10.76 3.14 -5.69
C ARG A 153 10.38 1.70 -6.05
N VAL A 154 9.80 1.51 -7.23
CA VAL A 154 9.43 0.18 -7.74
C VAL A 154 10.25 -0.16 -8.99
N GLU A 155 10.98 -1.26 -8.91
CA GLU A 155 11.60 -1.97 -10.04
C GLU A 155 10.73 -3.16 -10.44
N ASN A 156 10.85 -3.59 -11.70
CA ASN A 156 10.15 -4.79 -12.19
C ASN A 156 11.10 -5.71 -12.97
N LEU A 157 10.61 -6.86 -13.45
CA LEU A 157 11.47 -7.82 -14.16
C LEU A 157 11.97 -7.30 -15.52
N ASN A 158 11.40 -6.23 -16.07
CA ASN A 158 11.89 -5.62 -17.31
C ASN A 158 13.25 -4.91 -17.10
N ASP A 159 13.55 -4.49 -15.86
CA ASP A 159 14.88 -3.97 -15.47
C ASP A 159 15.95 -5.08 -15.41
N TYR A 160 15.52 -6.35 -15.41
CA TYR A 160 16.37 -7.54 -15.24
C TYR A 160 16.19 -8.54 -16.40
N PRO A 161 16.59 -8.20 -17.64
CA PRO A 161 16.32 -9.01 -18.83
C PRO A 161 17.01 -10.39 -18.83
N LYS A 162 17.99 -10.60 -17.94
CA LYS A 162 18.71 -11.88 -17.80
C LYS A 162 17.98 -12.87 -16.87
N LEU A 163 16.99 -12.42 -16.11
CA LEU A 163 16.22 -13.31 -15.25
C LEU A 163 15.25 -14.14 -16.09
N PRO A 164 15.13 -15.45 -15.80
CA PRO A 164 14.20 -16.32 -16.51
C PRO A 164 12.75 -15.94 -16.18
N ASP A 165 11.84 -16.25 -17.10
CA ASP A 165 10.42 -16.24 -16.79
C ASP A 165 10.10 -17.42 -15.87
N VAL A 166 9.34 -17.16 -14.81
CA VAL A 166 8.89 -18.18 -13.87
C VAL A 166 7.56 -18.72 -14.36
N ALA A 167 7.53 -20.01 -14.69
CA ALA A 167 6.30 -20.67 -15.15
C ALA A 167 5.27 -20.74 -14.01
N GLU A 168 4.06 -20.23 -14.25
CA GLU A 168 2.93 -20.30 -13.32
C GLU A 168 2.26 -21.68 -13.42
N THR A 169 2.76 -22.65 -12.64
CA THR A 169 2.26 -24.03 -12.63
C THR A 169 1.28 -24.32 -11.49
N GLY A 170 1.03 -23.35 -10.61
CA GLY A 170 0.10 -23.47 -9.50
C GLY A 170 -1.36 -23.50 -9.95
N VAL A 171 -2.20 -24.09 -9.11
CA VAL A 171 -3.66 -24.13 -9.31
C VAL A 171 -4.38 -23.08 -8.46
N THR A 172 -3.64 -22.37 -7.61
CA THR A 172 -4.12 -21.25 -6.79
C THR A 172 -3.29 -19.99 -7.03
N PHE A 173 -3.85 -18.83 -6.69
CA PHE A 173 -3.15 -17.55 -6.76
C PHE A 173 -1.92 -17.51 -5.82
N GLU A 174 -2.06 -18.06 -4.61
CA GLU A 174 -0.95 -18.12 -3.65
C GLU A 174 0.22 -18.95 -4.16
N GLU A 175 -0.03 -20.14 -4.71
CA GLU A 175 1.05 -20.99 -5.25
C GLU A 175 1.83 -20.29 -6.36
N ASN A 176 1.13 -19.61 -7.28
CA ASN A 176 1.78 -18.86 -8.37
C ASN A 176 2.56 -17.65 -7.84
N ALA A 177 1.99 -16.90 -6.89
CA ALA A 177 2.65 -15.75 -6.31
C ALA A 177 3.89 -16.16 -5.52
N ARG A 178 3.82 -17.22 -4.70
CA ARG A 178 4.97 -17.78 -3.97
C ARG A 178 6.06 -18.23 -4.91
N LEU A 179 5.71 -19.03 -5.92
CA LEU A 179 6.66 -19.56 -6.89
C LEU A 179 7.43 -18.42 -7.58
N LYS A 180 6.73 -17.33 -7.97
CA LYS A 180 7.36 -16.12 -8.52
C LYS A 180 8.26 -15.42 -7.50
N ALA A 181 7.75 -15.09 -6.32
CA ALA A 181 8.49 -14.33 -5.32
C ALA A 181 9.76 -15.06 -4.86
N GLU A 182 9.63 -16.32 -4.45
CA GLU A 182 10.71 -17.13 -3.89
C GLU A 182 11.78 -17.44 -4.93
N THR A 183 11.37 -17.74 -6.17
CA THR A 183 12.33 -18.03 -7.25
C THR A 183 13.17 -16.79 -7.59
N ILE A 184 12.53 -15.63 -7.77
CA ILE A 184 13.25 -14.40 -8.10
C ILE A 184 14.10 -13.95 -6.91
N SER A 185 13.56 -14.00 -5.69
CA SER A 185 14.30 -13.67 -4.45
C SER A 185 15.58 -14.49 -4.32
N ARG A 186 15.51 -15.81 -4.54
CA ARG A 186 16.68 -16.70 -4.52
C ARG A 186 17.69 -16.38 -5.63
N LEU A 187 17.23 -16.01 -6.82
CA LEU A 187 18.12 -15.69 -7.95
C LEU A 187 18.82 -14.35 -7.79
N THR A 188 18.15 -13.36 -7.19
CA THR A 188 18.68 -12.00 -7.06
C THR A 188 19.31 -11.72 -5.70
N GLY A 189 19.03 -12.54 -4.69
CA GLY A 189 19.39 -12.27 -3.29
C GLY A 189 18.67 -11.05 -2.72
N LYS A 190 17.52 -10.67 -3.28
CA LYS A 190 16.77 -9.46 -2.91
C LYS A 190 15.44 -9.83 -2.28
N MET A 191 14.89 -8.92 -1.48
CA MET A 191 13.47 -8.96 -1.12
C MET A 191 12.63 -8.69 -2.37
N VAL A 192 11.64 -9.54 -2.63
CA VAL A 192 10.81 -9.51 -3.82
C VAL A 192 9.35 -9.58 -3.44
N LEU A 193 8.55 -8.72 -4.03
CA LEU A 193 7.09 -8.82 -4.02
C LEU A 193 6.63 -9.49 -5.31
N ALA A 194 5.79 -10.51 -5.21
CA ALA A 194 5.04 -11.03 -6.34
C ALA A 194 3.53 -10.84 -6.13
N ASP A 195 2.84 -10.69 -7.26
CA ASP A 195 1.39 -10.62 -7.34
C ASP A 195 0.89 -11.70 -8.29
N ASP A 196 -0.06 -12.50 -7.81
CA ASP A 196 -0.96 -13.25 -8.66
C ASP A 196 -2.39 -12.78 -8.46
N SER A 197 -3.01 -12.31 -9.53
CA SER A 197 -4.34 -11.73 -9.49
C SER A 197 -5.16 -12.13 -10.71
N GLY A 198 -6.47 -12.19 -10.50
CA GLY A 198 -7.41 -12.62 -11.51
C GLY A 198 -8.84 -12.29 -11.15
N LEU A 199 -9.71 -12.47 -12.12
CA LEU A 199 -11.15 -12.31 -12.00
C LEU A 199 -11.77 -13.68 -11.69
N LYS A 200 -12.60 -13.76 -10.66
CA LYS A 200 -13.44 -14.92 -10.35
C LYS A 200 -14.89 -14.55 -10.62
N VAL A 201 -15.58 -15.31 -11.46
CA VAL A 201 -17.00 -15.08 -11.78
C VAL A 201 -17.84 -16.26 -11.28
N ASP A 202 -18.85 -15.98 -10.46
CA ASP A 202 -19.58 -17.01 -9.74
C ASP A 202 -20.36 -17.93 -10.67
N ALA A 203 -21.01 -17.35 -11.69
CA ALA A 203 -21.73 -18.10 -12.73
C ALA A 203 -20.83 -19.05 -13.53
N LEU A 204 -19.51 -18.82 -13.54
CA LEU A 204 -18.53 -19.65 -14.23
C LEU A 204 -17.74 -20.54 -13.24
N GLY A 205 -18.23 -20.71 -12.01
CA GLY A 205 -17.56 -21.52 -10.99
C GLY A 205 -16.18 -20.96 -10.58
N GLY A 206 -16.00 -19.65 -10.65
CA GLY A 206 -14.74 -18.97 -10.32
C GLY A 206 -13.78 -18.79 -11.49
N LEU A 207 -14.11 -19.26 -12.71
CA LEU A 207 -13.37 -18.88 -13.91
C LEU A 207 -13.58 -17.40 -14.25
N PRO A 208 -12.62 -16.70 -14.89
CA PRO A 208 -11.32 -17.19 -15.37
C PRO A 208 -10.29 -17.61 -14.32
N GLY A 209 -10.38 -17.13 -13.08
CA GLY A 209 -9.47 -17.50 -11.99
C GLY A 209 -7.99 -17.25 -12.31
N VAL A 210 -7.13 -18.22 -11.99
CA VAL A 210 -5.68 -18.19 -12.31
C VAL A 210 -5.37 -18.11 -13.80
N TRP A 211 -6.35 -18.39 -14.67
CA TRP A 211 -6.20 -18.28 -16.13
C TRP A 211 -6.58 -16.90 -16.68
N SER A 212 -6.85 -15.92 -15.83
CA SER A 212 -7.33 -14.58 -16.24
C SER A 212 -6.52 -13.93 -17.36
N ALA A 213 -5.19 -13.97 -17.31
CA ALA A 213 -4.36 -13.38 -18.37
C ALA A 213 -4.42 -14.13 -19.70
N ARG A 214 -4.78 -15.43 -19.67
CA ARG A 214 -4.75 -16.37 -20.80
C ARG A 214 -6.10 -17.03 -21.04
N PHE A 215 -7.19 -16.36 -20.65
CA PHE A 215 -8.52 -16.96 -20.65
C PHE A 215 -8.95 -17.36 -22.06
N SER A 216 -8.59 -16.56 -23.05
CA SER A 216 -8.84 -16.81 -24.48
C SER A 216 -7.75 -17.63 -25.18
N GLY A 217 -6.73 -18.12 -24.46
CA GLY A 217 -5.68 -18.98 -25.01
C GLY A 217 -4.25 -18.40 -24.84
N PRO A 218 -3.25 -19.03 -25.47
CA PRO A 218 -1.83 -18.62 -25.36
C PRO A 218 -1.54 -17.20 -25.87
N ASP A 219 -2.21 -16.78 -26.95
CA ASP A 219 -2.04 -15.45 -27.57
C ASP A 219 -3.13 -14.46 -27.10
N ALA A 220 -3.61 -14.64 -25.88
CA ALA A 220 -4.67 -13.83 -25.32
C ALA A 220 -4.27 -12.35 -25.23
N THR A 221 -5.24 -11.50 -25.54
CA THR A 221 -5.22 -10.06 -25.33
C THR A 221 -6.35 -9.69 -24.37
N ASP A 222 -6.31 -8.49 -23.80
CA ASP A 222 -7.40 -7.99 -22.96
C ASP A 222 -8.74 -8.03 -23.71
N ASP A 223 -8.76 -7.63 -24.99
CA ASP A 223 -9.96 -7.66 -25.83
C ASP A 223 -10.47 -9.08 -26.10
N SER A 224 -9.59 -10.03 -26.42
CA SER A 224 -10.02 -11.41 -26.67
C SER A 224 -10.47 -12.11 -25.39
N ASN A 225 -9.86 -11.78 -24.24
CA ASN A 225 -10.30 -12.24 -22.92
C ASN A 225 -11.67 -11.67 -22.55
N ASN A 226 -11.90 -10.37 -22.80
CA ASN A 226 -13.17 -9.70 -22.58
C ASN A 226 -14.27 -10.28 -23.49
N ALA A 227 -13.98 -10.49 -24.77
CA ALA A 227 -14.91 -11.09 -25.72
C ALA A 227 -15.29 -12.52 -25.30
N LYS A 228 -14.32 -13.34 -24.89
CA LYS A 228 -14.61 -14.68 -24.37
C LYS A 228 -15.45 -14.62 -23.09
N LEU A 229 -15.13 -13.74 -22.15
CA LEU A 229 -15.92 -13.60 -20.91
C LEU A 229 -17.38 -13.26 -21.19
N LEU A 230 -17.62 -12.32 -22.10
CA LEU A 230 -18.98 -11.97 -22.52
C LEU A 230 -19.69 -13.13 -23.22
N HIS A 231 -18.97 -13.93 -24.02
CA HIS A 231 -19.51 -15.12 -24.67
C HIS A 231 -19.95 -16.18 -23.65
N GLU A 232 -19.10 -16.51 -22.68
CA GLU A 232 -19.42 -17.51 -21.64
C GLU A 232 -20.62 -17.07 -20.77
N LEU A 233 -20.81 -15.75 -20.62
CA LEU A 233 -21.92 -15.16 -19.87
C LEU A 233 -23.12 -14.76 -20.74
N ALA A 234 -23.18 -15.17 -22.00
CA ALA A 234 -24.22 -14.72 -22.94
C ALA A 234 -25.65 -15.10 -22.50
N MET A 235 -25.78 -16.18 -21.72
CA MET A 235 -27.07 -16.68 -21.21
C MET A 235 -27.37 -16.22 -19.77
N VAL A 236 -26.50 -15.41 -19.16
CA VAL A 236 -26.69 -14.86 -17.81
C VAL A 236 -27.21 -13.44 -17.94
N PHE A 237 -28.54 -13.29 -18.04
CA PHE A 237 -29.18 -12.02 -18.35
C PHE A 237 -29.28 -11.07 -17.15
N ASP A 238 -29.56 -11.60 -15.97
CA ASP A 238 -29.76 -10.82 -14.76
C ASP A 238 -28.41 -10.39 -14.17
N GLN A 239 -28.23 -9.07 -13.94
CA GLN A 239 -26.98 -8.51 -13.43
C GLN A 239 -26.54 -9.12 -12.10
N LYS A 240 -27.50 -9.42 -11.21
CA LYS A 240 -27.26 -10.07 -9.90
C LYS A 240 -26.63 -11.45 -10.02
N ASP A 241 -26.87 -12.16 -11.13
CA ASP A 241 -26.36 -13.51 -11.38
C ASP A 241 -24.99 -13.46 -12.10
N ARG A 242 -24.49 -12.26 -12.40
CA ARG A 242 -23.16 -11.98 -12.97
C ARG A 242 -22.18 -11.51 -11.91
N SER A 243 -22.37 -11.93 -10.65
CA SER A 243 -21.46 -11.58 -9.55
C SER A 243 -20.04 -12.08 -9.82
N ALA A 244 -19.08 -11.23 -9.47
CA ALA A 244 -17.68 -11.48 -9.68
C ALA A 244 -16.83 -10.75 -8.65
N GLN A 245 -15.59 -11.19 -8.49
CA GLN A 245 -14.60 -10.46 -7.71
C GLN A 245 -13.24 -10.51 -8.37
N PHE A 246 -12.55 -9.38 -8.34
CA PHE A 246 -11.11 -9.43 -8.52
C PHE A 246 -10.46 -9.93 -7.23
N HIS A 247 -9.49 -10.83 -7.38
CA HIS A 247 -8.66 -11.36 -6.31
C HIS A 247 -7.21 -10.99 -6.57
N THR A 248 -6.45 -10.68 -5.52
CA THR A 248 -4.99 -10.68 -5.55
C THR A 248 -4.46 -11.43 -4.35
N THR A 249 -3.41 -12.21 -4.58
CA THR A 249 -2.50 -12.69 -3.56
C THR A 249 -1.17 -12.00 -3.76
N LEU A 250 -0.73 -11.26 -2.75
CA LEU A 250 0.59 -10.66 -2.67
C LEU A 250 1.49 -11.53 -1.81
N VAL A 251 2.69 -11.83 -2.31
CA VAL A 251 3.70 -12.58 -1.59
C VAL A 251 4.99 -11.79 -1.52
N VAL A 252 5.50 -11.57 -0.31
CA VAL A 252 6.85 -11.04 -0.08
C VAL A 252 7.77 -12.17 0.31
N ALA A 253 8.84 -12.36 -0.46
CA ALA A 253 9.90 -13.32 -0.18
C ALA A 253 11.23 -12.60 0.01
N ALA A 254 12.01 -13.03 0.99
CA ALA A 254 13.39 -12.60 1.20
C ALA A 254 14.27 -13.84 1.42
N PRO A 255 15.59 -13.76 1.15
CA PRO A 255 16.51 -14.84 1.49
C PRO A 255 16.36 -15.24 2.96
N ASP A 256 16.38 -16.55 3.21
CA ASP A 256 16.37 -17.15 4.54
C ASP A 256 15.17 -16.77 5.45
N LYS A 257 14.05 -16.31 4.88
CA LYS A 257 12.80 -16.04 5.61
C LYS A 257 11.60 -16.74 4.98
N ASP A 258 10.66 -17.18 5.81
CA ASP A 258 9.36 -17.65 5.34
C ASP A 258 8.61 -16.53 4.62
N SER A 259 8.03 -16.81 3.46
CA SER A 259 7.34 -15.78 2.67
C SER A 259 6.08 -15.27 3.38
N LEU A 260 5.90 -13.95 3.39
CA LEU A 260 4.70 -13.28 3.86
C LEU A 260 3.62 -13.29 2.78
N VAL A 261 2.39 -13.63 3.14
CA VAL A 261 1.27 -13.68 2.20
C VAL A 261 0.12 -12.84 2.71
N VAL A 262 -0.45 -12.02 1.83
CA VAL A 262 -1.70 -11.31 2.07
C VAL A 262 -2.62 -11.41 0.86
N GLU A 263 -3.92 -11.44 1.11
CA GLU A 263 -4.93 -11.54 0.07
C GLU A 263 -6.00 -10.47 0.23
N ALA A 264 -6.56 -10.03 -0.88
CA ALA A 264 -7.72 -9.16 -0.89
C ALA A 264 -8.60 -9.41 -2.10
N GLU A 265 -9.87 -9.07 -1.90
CA GLU A 265 -10.91 -9.23 -2.90
C GLU A 265 -11.63 -7.91 -3.13
N TRP A 266 -12.06 -7.69 -4.37
CA TRP A 266 -12.87 -6.54 -4.74
C TRP A 266 -14.15 -7.05 -5.40
N PRO A 267 -15.26 -7.09 -4.66
CA PRO A 267 -16.53 -7.62 -5.15
C PRO A 267 -17.20 -6.65 -6.11
N GLY A 268 -17.94 -7.21 -7.06
CA GLY A 268 -18.63 -6.47 -8.10
C GLY A 268 -19.43 -7.40 -9.02
N TYR A 269 -19.65 -6.94 -10.24
CA TYR A 269 -20.43 -7.67 -11.22
C TYR A 269 -19.86 -7.51 -12.63
N ILE A 270 -20.13 -8.46 -13.53
CA ILE A 270 -19.73 -8.35 -14.92
C ILE A 270 -20.80 -7.63 -15.73
N ALA A 271 -20.41 -6.56 -16.42
CA ALA A 271 -21.27 -5.84 -17.36
C ALA A 271 -21.60 -6.68 -18.60
N THR A 272 -22.58 -6.22 -19.37
CA THR A 272 -22.93 -6.81 -20.68
C THR A 272 -22.17 -6.18 -21.84
N GLN A 273 -21.56 -5.01 -21.63
CA GLN A 273 -20.79 -4.26 -22.63
C GLN A 273 -19.63 -3.53 -21.93
N PRO A 274 -18.48 -3.33 -22.60
CA PRO A 274 -17.37 -2.59 -22.02
C PRO A 274 -17.68 -1.09 -21.93
N LYS A 275 -17.18 -0.43 -20.87
CA LYS A 275 -17.17 1.04 -20.73
C LYS A 275 -15.92 1.51 -20.01
N GLY A 276 -15.51 2.74 -20.34
CA GLY A 276 -14.32 3.38 -19.77
C GLY A 276 -13.05 3.03 -20.54
N ASP A 277 -12.09 3.95 -20.49
CA ASP A 277 -10.81 3.86 -21.24
C ASP A 277 -9.60 3.72 -20.31
N ASN A 278 -9.80 3.75 -18.99
CA ASN A 278 -8.74 3.59 -18.01
C ASN A 278 -8.50 2.11 -17.65
N GLY A 279 -7.36 1.83 -17.02
CA GLY A 279 -7.07 0.50 -16.50
C GLY A 279 -6.58 -0.50 -17.56
N PHE A 280 -6.77 -1.78 -17.31
CA PHE A 280 -6.38 -2.90 -18.19
C PHE A 280 -7.18 -4.18 -17.90
N GLY A 281 -7.03 -5.20 -18.75
CA GLY A 281 -7.69 -6.49 -18.57
C GLY A 281 -9.21 -6.40 -18.58
N TYR A 282 -9.84 -6.88 -17.51
CA TYR A 282 -11.29 -6.93 -17.36
C TYR A 282 -11.91 -5.65 -16.77
N ASP A 283 -11.11 -4.61 -16.51
CA ASP A 283 -11.62 -3.35 -15.94
C ASP A 283 -12.81 -2.75 -16.71
N PRO A 284 -12.83 -2.76 -18.07
CA PRO A 284 -13.97 -2.26 -18.82
C PRO A 284 -15.26 -3.06 -18.64
N LEU A 285 -15.18 -4.29 -18.14
CA LEU A 285 -16.33 -5.16 -17.89
C LEU A 285 -16.68 -5.31 -16.41
N PHE A 286 -15.83 -4.85 -15.50
CA PHE A 286 -16.04 -5.03 -14.07
C PHE A 286 -16.76 -3.82 -13.46
N ILE A 287 -18.00 -4.02 -13.02
CA ILE A 287 -18.80 -3.04 -12.29
C ILE A 287 -18.45 -3.10 -10.81
N VAL A 288 -18.15 -1.94 -10.23
CA VAL A 288 -17.68 -1.81 -8.85
C VAL A 288 -18.84 -1.81 -7.86
N GLY A 289 -18.97 -2.88 -7.08
CA GLY A 289 -20.05 -3.04 -6.10
C GLY A 289 -21.43 -2.72 -6.71
N GLU A 290 -22.22 -1.90 -6.00
CA GLU A 290 -23.54 -1.44 -6.46
C GLU A 290 -23.49 -0.05 -7.14
N THR A 291 -22.31 0.48 -7.45
CA THR A 291 -22.16 1.87 -7.94
C THR A 291 -22.63 2.06 -9.38
N GLY A 292 -22.72 0.98 -10.16
CA GLY A 292 -23.01 1.02 -11.60
C GLY A 292 -21.86 1.54 -12.47
N ARG A 293 -20.74 1.95 -11.87
CA ARG A 293 -19.52 2.39 -12.58
C ARG A 293 -18.62 1.21 -12.86
N HIS A 294 -17.99 1.23 -14.02
CA HIS A 294 -16.97 0.26 -14.41
C HIS A 294 -15.63 0.65 -13.78
N ALA A 295 -14.77 -0.33 -13.50
CA ALA A 295 -13.44 -0.06 -12.98
C ALA A 295 -12.61 0.81 -13.94
N ALA A 296 -12.83 0.67 -15.25
CA ALA A 296 -12.19 1.49 -16.29
C ALA A 296 -12.75 2.93 -16.39
N GLU A 297 -13.81 3.26 -15.65
CA GLU A 297 -14.32 4.63 -15.49
C GLU A 297 -13.81 5.30 -14.21
N LEU A 298 -13.02 4.59 -13.39
CA LEU A 298 -12.38 5.16 -12.22
C LEU A 298 -11.09 5.87 -12.62
N GLU A 299 -10.81 6.99 -11.96
CA GLU A 299 -9.48 7.58 -12.00
C GLU A 299 -8.49 6.67 -11.28
N ALA A 300 -7.22 6.72 -11.67
CA ALA A 300 -6.23 5.77 -11.14
C ALA A 300 -6.00 5.90 -9.63
N ASP A 301 -6.15 7.08 -9.01
CA ASP A 301 -6.14 7.21 -7.53
C ASP A 301 -7.35 6.53 -6.89
N GLU A 302 -8.54 6.77 -7.44
CA GLU A 302 -9.78 6.19 -6.94
C GLU A 302 -9.75 4.66 -7.03
N LYS A 303 -9.32 4.13 -8.18
CA LYS A 303 -9.12 2.70 -8.38
C LYS A 303 -8.10 2.13 -7.41
N ASN A 304 -6.97 2.79 -7.22
CA ASN A 304 -5.93 2.34 -6.29
C ASN A 304 -6.44 2.31 -4.85
N HIS A 305 -7.35 3.20 -4.46
CA HIS A 305 -7.92 3.19 -3.13
C HIS A 305 -8.94 2.06 -2.91
N LEU A 306 -9.70 1.69 -3.93
CA LEU A 306 -10.81 0.72 -3.81
C LEU A 306 -10.43 -0.71 -4.20
N SER A 307 -9.49 -0.87 -5.12
CA SER A 307 -9.18 -2.14 -5.76
C SER A 307 -8.63 -3.19 -4.81
N HIS A 308 -8.73 -4.44 -5.24
CA HIS A 308 -8.12 -5.61 -4.62
C HIS A 308 -6.62 -5.39 -4.36
N ARG A 309 -5.84 -4.82 -5.30
CA ARG A 309 -4.42 -4.50 -5.09
C ARG A 309 -4.21 -3.44 -4.02
N GLY A 310 -4.98 -2.35 -4.04
CA GLY A 310 -4.91 -1.32 -3.00
C GLY A 310 -5.22 -1.87 -1.60
N GLN A 311 -6.27 -2.68 -1.48
CA GLN A 311 -6.62 -3.36 -0.25
C GLN A 311 -5.52 -4.33 0.21
N ALA A 312 -4.94 -5.13 -0.69
CA ALA A 312 -3.86 -6.04 -0.36
C ALA A 312 -2.58 -5.32 0.06
N VAL A 313 -2.23 -4.19 -0.58
CA VAL A 313 -1.08 -3.37 -0.17
C VAL A 313 -1.31 -2.78 1.23
N ARG A 314 -2.50 -2.29 1.56
CA ARG A 314 -2.81 -1.83 2.93
C ARG A 314 -2.60 -2.94 3.96
N LYS A 315 -3.20 -4.13 3.72
CA LYS A 315 -2.99 -5.30 4.57
C LYS A 315 -1.52 -5.68 4.68
N LEU A 316 -0.78 -5.62 3.57
CA LEU A 316 0.65 -5.89 3.54
C LEU A 316 1.40 -4.95 4.49
N MET A 317 1.14 -3.65 4.41
CA MET A 317 1.82 -2.64 5.23
C MET A 317 1.52 -2.77 6.72
N GLU A 318 0.36 -3.31 7.10
CA GLU A 318 0.02 -3.60 8.50
C GLU A 318 0.87 -4.74 9.09
N VAL A 319 1.07 -5.82 8.32
CA VAL A 319 1.76 -7.03 8.81
C VAL A 319 3.26 -7.05 8.48
N PHE A 320 3.70 -6.25 7.52
CA PHE A 320 5.09 -6.22 7.04
C PHE A 320 6.11 -5.90 8.14
N PRO A 321 5.91 -4.89 9.03
CA PRO A 321 6.87 -4.60 10.09
C PRO A 321 7.09 -5.78 11.04
N ILE A 322 6.01 -6.51 11.37
CA ILE A 322 6.07 -7.69 12.25
C ILE A 322 6.83 -8.82 11.54
N TRP A 323 6.52 -9.07 10.27
CA TRP A 323 7.23 -10.08 9.48
C TRP A 323 8.72 -9.75 9.32
N GLN A 324 9.04 -8.48 9.08
CA GLN A 324 10.42 -8.01 8.92
C GLN A 324 11.24 -8.21 10.20
N ALA A 325 10.64 -7.94 11.36
CA ALA A 325 11.29 -8.05 12.67
C ALA A 325 11.47 -9.51 13.16
N LYS A 326 10.77 -10.48 12.58
CA LYS A 326 11.01 -11.90 12.88
C LYS A 326 12.41 -12.28 12.37
N GLN A 327 13.28 -12.68 13.29
CA GLN A 327 14.54 -13.34 12.97
C GLN A 327 14.26 -14.80 12.60
N SER A 328 14.99 -15.28 11.60
CA SER A 328 15.00 -16.68 11.14
C SER A 328 15.49 -17.64 12.21
#